data_AF-A0A916XD89-F1
#
_entry.id   AF-A0A916XD89-F1
#
_cell.length_a   1.000
_cell.length_b   1.000
_cell.length_c   1.000
_cell.angle_alpha   90.00
_cell.angle_beta   90.00
_cell.angle_gamma   90.00
#
_symmetry.space_group_name_H-M   'P 1'
#
loop_
_entity.id
_entity.type
_entity.pdbx_description
1 polymer ?
#
loop_
_entity_poly.entity_id
_entity_poly.type
_entity_poly.pdbx_seq_one_letter_code
_entity_poly.pdbx_strand_id
1 'polypeptide(L)'
;MGIPLRQIARVGAYVARQHLAGRKRYPLVLMLEPLFRCNLACAGCGKIDYPDAILNKRISVEDALGSVDECGAPVVVMAGGEPLLHKELPKIVEGVIARRKFAIVCTNALLLEKKIDQYKPSPYFTWSIHLDGDQEMHDKSVCQSGVYDRAVAALKLAKAKGFRVTINCTFFNDADGARVAAFFDTVTALGVDGITVSPGYAYERAPDQKHFLNRAATKELFRSIFRRGDGGRKWAFNQSGMFLDFLAGNQAYHCTPWGNPTRTVFGWQRPCYLLGEGYAATFKELMEGTDWDAYGVGNYEKCADCMVHSGFEASAVRDTVAKPWKALGVALRGVRTEGPMAPEITLDRQRQAEFVFQRNVTQKLSEIRKAEAEEKARKAANAA
;
A
#
# COMPACT_ATOMS: atom_id res chain seq x y z
N MET A 1 -8.91 3.82 18.11
CA MET A 1 -8.18 2.87 17.24
C MET A 1 -8.94 2.70 15.94
N GLY A 2 -8.28 2.77 14.78
CA GLY A 2 -8.95 2.63 13.49
C GLY A 2 -9.25 1.17 13.11
N ILE A 3 -8.46 0.20 13.57
CA ILE A 3 -8.62 -1.21 13.19
C ILE A 3 -9.70 -1.90 14.05
N PRO A 4 -10.70 -2.59 13.45
CA PRO A 4 -11.72 -3.32 14.21
C PRO A 4 -11.13 -4.44 15.08
N LEU A 5 -11.69 -4.66 16.28
CA LEU A 5 -11.24 -5.71 17.22
C LEU A 5 -11.15 -7.10 16.59
N ARG A 6 -12.11 -7.46 15.72
CA ARG A 6 -12.11 -8.72 14.97
C ARG A 6 -10.86 -8.87 14.09
N GLN A 7 -10.42 -7.79 13.45
CA GLN A 7 -9.23 -7.77 12.61
C GLN A 7 -7.98 -7.86 13.46
N ILE A 8 -7.89 -7.10 14.55
CA ILE A 8 -6.79 -7.19 15.53
C ILE A 8 -6.64 -8.63 16.03
N ALA A 9 -7.72 -9.25 16.49
CA ALA A 9 -7.70 -10.60 17.03
C ALA A 9 -7.25 -11.65 15.99
N ARG A 10 -7.78 -11.58 14.76
CA ARG A 10 -7.40 -12.53 13.69
C ARG A 10 -5.98 -12.35 13.19
N VAL A 11 -5.58 -11.12 12.92
CA VAL A 11 -4.21 -10.82 12.46
C VAL A 11 -3.22 -11.14 13.58
N GLY A 12 -3.54 -10.81 14.83
CA GLY A 12 -2.74 -11.18 16.00
C GLY A 12 -2.58 -12.68 16.16
N ALA A 13 -3.67 -13.45 16.05
CA ALA A 13 -3.61 -14.92 16.09
C ALA A 13 -2.78 -15.51 14.94
N TYR A 14 -2.90 -14.95 13.73
CA TYR A 14 -2.06 -15.32 12.59
C TYR A 14 -0.58 -15.07 12.91
N VAL A 15 -0.22 -13.86 13.34
CA VAL A 15 1.15 -13.48 13.68
C VAL A 15 1.73 -14.37 14.77
N ALA A 16 0.98 -14.60 15.86
CA ALA A 16 1.40 -15.49 16.94
C ALA A 16 1.70 -16.90 16.42
N ARG A 17 0.82 -17.46 15.58
CA ARG A 17 1.05 -18.78 14.95
C ARG A 17 2.30 -18.79 14.07
N GLN A 18 2.60 -17.73 13.32
CA GLN A 18 3.81 -17.66 12.49
C GLN A 18 5.08 -17.67 13.35
N HIS A 19 5.09 -16.88 14.42
CA HIS A 19 6.20 -16.80 15.36
C HIS A 19 6.42 -18.12 16.11
N LEU A 20 5.35 -18.75 16.63
CA LEU A 20 5.42 -20.04 17.32
C LEU A 20 5.90 -21.16 16.39
N ALA A 21 5.60 -21.08 15.10
CA ALA A 21 6.10 -22.02 14.09
C ALA A 21 7.55 -21.73 13.64
N GLY A 22 8.23 -20.75 14.24
CA GLY A 22 9.61 -20.39 13.90
C GLY A 22 9.78 -19.80 12.49
N ARG A 23 8.70 -19.38 11.82
CA ARG A 23 8.77 -18.85 10.45
C ARG A 23 9.41 -17.46 10.45
N LYS A 24 10.59 -17.35 9.85
CA LYS A 24 11.37 -16.10 9.77
C LYS A 24 10.75 -15.07 8.82
N ARG A 25 10.19 -15.53 7.69
CA ARG A 25 9.59 -14.69 6.65
C ARG A 25 8.16 -15.17 6.39
N TYR A 26 7.19 -14.29 6.56
CA TYR A 26 5.77 -14.55 6.32
C TYR A 26 5.06 -13.24 5.91
N PRO A 27 4.01 -13.31 5.08
CA PRO A 27 3.30 -12.12 4.63
C PRO A 27 2.19 -11.71 5.59
N LEU A 28 2.02 -10.40 5.81
CA LEU A 28 0.89 -9.82 6.56
C LEU A 28 -0.20 -9.33 5.63
N VAL A 29 0.21 -8.76 4.50
CA VAL A 29 -0.68 -8.15 3.51
C VAL A 29 -0.31 -8.71 2.14
N LEU A 30 -1.28 -9.15 1.36
CA LEU A 30 -1.11 -9.31 -0.08
C LEU A 30 -1.51 -8.01 -0.75
N MET A 31 -0.58 -7.34 -1.42
CA MET A 31 -0.91 -6.28 -2.35
C MET A 31 -1.25 -6.89 -3.71
N LEU A 32 -2.52 -6.85 -4.10
CA LEU A 32 -3.00 -7.33 -5.38
C LEU A 32 -3.23 -6.12 -6.29
N GLU A 33 -2.44 -6.00 -7.36
CA GLU A 33 -2.62 -5.01 -8.43
C GLU A 33 -3.25 -5.71 -9.64
N PRO A 34 -4.60 -5.85 -9.71
CA PRO A 34 -5.25 -6.61 -10.76
C PRO A 34 -5.17 -5.92 -12.12
N LEU A 35 -4.78 -4.64 -12.15
CA LEU A 35 -4.54 -3.84 -13.35
C LEU A 35 -3.65 -2.63 -13.03
N PHE A 36 -3.08 -2.03 -14.08
CA PHE A 36 -2.30 -0.79 -13.97
C PHE A 36 -2.99 0.45 -14.56
N ARG A 37 -3.99 0.29 -15.44
CA ARG A 37 -4.71 1.44 -16.03
C ARG A 37 -5.40 2.27 -14.94
N CYS A 38 -5.29 3.59 -15.02
CA CYS A 38 -6.01 4.52 -14.16
C CYS A 38 -6.77 5.54 -15.00
N ASN A 39 -7.75 6.19 -14.39
CA ASN A 39 -8.48 7.34 -14.93
C ASN A 39 -7.94 8.69 -14.37
N LEU A 40 -6.79 8.67 -13.69
CA LEU A 40 -6.03 9.83 -13.22
C LEU A 40 -4.56 9.67 -13.57
N ALA A 41 -3.83 10.79 -13.63
CA ALA A 41 -2.39 10.87 -13.89
C ALA A 41 -1.68 11.71 -12.81
N CYS A 42 -1.73 11.22 -11.57
CA CYS A 42 -1.20 11.91 -10.39
C CYS A 42 0.32 12.13 -10.48
N ALA A 43 0.82 13.26 -9.96
CA ALA A 43 2.22 13.66 -10.07
C ALA A 43 3.21 12.67 -9.41
N GLY A 44 2.79 12.03 -8.31
CA GLY A 44 3.60 11.06 -7.57
C GLY A 44 3.42 9.59 -8.00
N CYS A 45 2.65 9.31 -9.05
CA CYS A 45 2.34 7.94 -9.46
C CYS A 45 3.20 7.47 -10.63
N GLY A 46 4.02 6.43 -10.42
CA GLY A 46 4.75 5.75 -11.50
C GLY A 46 4.01 4.56 -12.11
N LYS A 47 2.86 4.14 -11.56
CA LYS A 47 2.21 2.86 -11.92
C LYS A 47 1.49 2.87 -13.26
N ILE A 48 1.16 4.04 -13.81
CA ILE A 48 0.47 4.18 -15.10
C ILE A 48 1.41 4.35 -16.30
N ASP A 49 2.73 4.46 -16.05
CA ASP A 49 3.74 4.69 -17.08
C ASP A 49 4.12 3.39 -17.81
N TYR A 50 3.15 2.76 -18.47
CA TYR A 50 3.36 1.56 -19.27
C TYR A 50 2.68 1.69 -20.63
N PRO A 51 3.17 0.98 -21.66
CA PRO A 51 2.47 0.90 -22.94
C PRO A 51 1.06 0.34 -22.79
N ASP A 52 0.15 0.76 -23.68
CA ASP A 52 -1.28 0.38 -23.66
C ASP A 52 -1.50 -1.15 -23.61
N ALA A 53 -0.67 -1.92 -24.32
CA ALA A 53 -0.73 -3.38 -24.31
C ALA A 53 -0.61 -3.98 -22.89
N ILE A 54 0.16 -3.33 -22.00
CA ILE A 54 0.32 -3.71 -20.60
C ILE A 54 -0.79 -3.09 -19.75
N LEU A 55 -1.10 -1.81 -19.94
CA LEU A 55 -2.18 -1.14 -19.21
C LEU A 55 -3.54 -1.81 -19.42
N ASN A 56 -3.75 -2.48 -20.56
CA ASN A 56 -4.97 -3.21 -20.88
C ASN A 56 -5.04 -4.62 -20.29
N LYS A 57 -3.96 -5.14 -19.70
CA LYS A 57 -3.99 -6.44 -19.01
C LYS A 57 -4.80 -6.38 -17.72
N ARG A 58 -5.44 -7.50 -17.41
CA ARG A 58 -6.26 -7.72 -16.21
C ARG A 58 -5.87 -9.08 -15.64
N ILE A 59 -5.70 -9.18 -14.33
CA ILE A 59 -5.58 -10.47 -13.64
C ILE A 59 -6.98 -11.09 -13.59
N SER A 60 -7.13 -12.34 -14.04
CA SER A 60 -8.43 -13.03 -13.99
C SER A 60 -8.89 -13.23 -12.54
N VAL A 61 -10.19 -13.50 -12.33
CA VAL A 61 -10.69 -13.84 -10.98
C VAL A 61 -9.99 -15.08 -10.43
N GLU A 62 -9.76 -16.08 -11.28
CA GLU A 62 -9.07 -17.32 -10.92
C GLU A 62 -7.63 -17.05 -10.48
N ASP A 63 -6.86 -16.31 -11.28
CA ASP A 63 -5.47 -15.97 -10.95
C ASP A 63 -5.37 -15.11 -9.68
N ALA A 64 -6.30 -14.17 -9.50
CA ALA A 64 -6.35 -13.31 -8.32
C ALA A 64 -6.59 -14.14 -7.05
N LEU A 65 -7.59 -15.03 -7.07
CA LEU A 65 -7.93 -15.87 -5.93
C LEU A 65 -6.89 -16.97 -5.69
N GLY A 66 -6.31 -17.53 -6.76
CA GLY A 66 -5.17 -18.45 -6.68
C GLY A 66 -3.97 -17.78 -5.98
N SER A 67 -3.67 -16.53 -6.33
CA SER A 67 -2.61 -15.75 -5.67
C SER A 67 -2.93 -15.47 -4.19
N VAL A 68 -4.21 -15.25 -3.86
CA VAL A 68 -4.68 -15.09 -2.48
C VAL A 68 -4.45 -16.37 -1.68
N ASP A 69 -4.77 -17.53 -2.25
CA ASP A 69 -4.59 -18.83 -1.60
C ASP A 69 -3.11 -19.17 -1.42
N GLU A 70 -2.30 -18.95 -2.46
CA GLU A 70 -0.87 -19.21 -2.46
C GLU A 70 -0.10 -18.38 -1.41
N CYS A 71 -0.41 -17.08 -1.30
CA CYS A 71 0.27 -16.17 -0.37
C CYS A 71 -0.12 -16.42 1.09
N GLY A 72 -1.38 -16.78 1.35
CA GLY A 72 -1.83 -17.07 2.72
C GLY A 72 -1.87 -15.86 3.68
N ALA A 73 -1.62 -14.64 3.20
CA ALA A 73 -1.75 -13.42 4.01
C ALA A 73 -3.18 -13.24 4.55
N PRO A 74 -3.37 -12.73 5.78
CA PRO A 74 -4.67 -12.49 6.38
C PRO A 74 -5.41 -11.26 5.81
N VAL A 75 -4.67 -10.31 5.22
CA VAL A 75 -5.20 -9.09 4.62
C VAL A 75 -4.87 -9.09 3.13
N VAL A 76 -5.83 -8.69 2.29
CA VAL A 76 -5.64 -8.52 0.85
C VAL A 76 -6.05 -7.11 0.48
N VAL A 77 -5.09 -6.31 0.03
CA VAL A 77 -5.31 -4.96 -0.46
C VAL A 77 -5.34 -5.01 -1.98
N MET A 78 -6.48 -4.68 -2.57
CA MET A 78 -6.62 -4.48 -4.00
C MET A 78 -6.30 -3.02 -4.31
N ALA A 79 -5.12 -2.80 -4.90
CA ALA A 79 -4.61 -1.51 -5.34
C ALA A 79 -4.20 -1.59 -6.82
N GLY A 80 -3.40 -0.66 -7.33
CA GLY A 80 -2.89 -0.69 -8.70
C GLY A 80 -3.08 0.65 -9.39
N GLY A 81 -3.54 0.62 -10.65
CA GLY A 81 -4.14 1.80 -11.27
C GLY A 81 -5.42 2.21 -10.53
N GLU A 82 -6.56 2.24 -11.21
CA GLU A 82 -7.86 2.36 -10.51
C GLU A 82 -8.57 1.00 -10.50
N PRO A 83 -8.61 0.27 -9.36
CA PRO A 83 -9.18 -1.07 -9.30
C PRO A 83 -10.64 -1.14 -9.78
N LEU A 84 -11.44 -0.09 -9.60
CA LEU A 84 -12.84 -0.06 -10.06
C LEU A 84 -12.99 -0.10 -11.59
N LEU A 85 -11.90 0.02 -12.35
CA LEU A 85 -11.87 -0.26 -13.80
C LEU A 85 -11.87 -1.77 -14.11
N HIS A 86 -11.59 -2.63 -13.13
CA HIS A 86 -11.64 -4.08 -13.29
C HIS A 86 -13.09 -4.56 -13.18
N LYS A 87 -13.69 -4.97 -14.30
CA LYS A 87 -15.11 -5.37 -14.37
C LYS A 87 -15.48 -6.48 -13.37
N GLU A 88 -14.56 -7.39 -13.10
CA GLU A 88 -14.78 -8.52 -12.20
C GLU A 88 -14.25 -8.32 -10.78
N LEU A 89 -13.84 -7.10 -10.41
CA LEU A 89 -13.39 -6.81 -9.03
C LEU A 89 -14.41 -7.23 -7.96
N PRO A 90 -15.73 -7.05 -8.14
CA PRO A 90 -16.70 -7.53 -7.15
C PRO A 90 -16.56 -9.03 -6.84
N LYS A 91 -16.35 -9.87 -7.87
CA LYS A 91 -16.14 -11.31 -7.69
C LYS A 91 -14.84 -11.62 -6.94
N ILE A 92 -13.77 -10.85 -7.20
CA ILE A 92 -12.50 -10.98 -6.48
C ILE A 92 -12.71 -10.64 -5.00
N VAL A 93 -13.37 -9.52 -4.70
CA VAL A 93 -13.68 -9.09 -3.33
C VAL A 93 -14.51 -10.15 -2.60
N GLU A 94 -15.58 -10.64 -3.23
CA GLU A 94 -16.42 -11.71 -2.68
C GLU A 94 -15.61 -12.99 -2.40
N GLY A 95 -14.74 -13.40 -3.33
CA GLY A 95 -13.88 -14.56 -3.17
C GLY A 95 -12.85 -14.42 -2.04
N VAL A 96 -12.32 -13.21 -1.81
CA VAL A 96 -11.44 -12.90 -0.67
C VAL A 96 -12.20 -12.97 0.66
N ILE A 97 -13.41 -12.39 0.71
CA ILE A 97 -14.26 -12.41 1.91
C ILE A 97 -14.69 -13.84 2.24
N ALA A 98 -15.02 -14.66 1.23
CA ALA A 98 -15.39 -16.07 1.41
C ALA A 98 -14.27 -16.88 2.09
N ARG A 99 -13.01 -16.51 1.83
CA ARG A 99 -11.81 -17.07 2.49
C ARG A 99 -11.57 -16.52 3.89
N ARG A 100 -12.48 -15.69 4.42
CA ARG A 100 -12.39 -14.99 5.71
C ARG A 100 -11.13 -14.12 5.85
N LYS A 101 -10.64 -13.59 4.73
CA LYS A 101 -9.55 -12.61 4.69
C LYS A 101 -10.13 -11.20 4.68
N PHE A 102 -9.37 -10.22 5.18
CA PHE A 102 -9.78 -8.82 5.16
C PHE A 102 -9.49 -8.23 3.79
N ALA A 103 -10.55 -7.97 3.02
CA ALA A 103 -10.52 -7.31 1.72
C ALA A 103 -10.52 -5.79 1.92
N ILE A 104 -9.52 -5.11 1.36
CA ILE A 104 -9.43 -3.66 1.33
C ILE A 104 -9.32 -3.23 -0.13
N VAL A 105 -10.23 -2.40 -0.62
CA VAL A 105 -10.11 -1.83 -1.98
C VAL A 105 -9.65 -0.39 -1.88
N CYS A 106 -8.47 -0.11 -2.42
CA CYS A 106 -7.92 1.24 -2.54
C CYS A 106 -8.46 1.87 -3.83
N THR A 107 -9.08 3.05 -3.74
CA THR A 107 -9.69 3.72 -4.92
C THR A 107 -9.52 5.24 -4.84
N ASN A 108 -9.40 5.89 -6.00
CA ASN A 108 -9.51 7.35 -6.13
C ASN A 108 -10.96 7.85 -6.04
N ALA A 109 -11.92 6.94 -5.83
CA ALA A 109 -13.34 7.17 -5.61
C ALA A 109 -14.14 7.75 -6.79
N LEU A 110 -13.51 8.14 -7.90
CA LEU A 110 -14.20 8.74 -9.05
C LEU A 110 -15.26 7.82 -9.66
N LEU A 111 -15.08 6.50 -9.54
CA LEU A 111 -16.01 5.48 -10.03
C LEU A 111 -16.88 4.87 -8.93
N LEU A 112 -16.64 5.21 -7.66
CA LEU A 112 -17.24 4.52 -6.53
C LEU A 112 -18.76 4.64 -6.54
N GLU A 113 -19.30 5.84 -6.74
CA GLU A 113 -20.74 6.09 -6.82
C GLU A 113 -21.45 5.17 -7.82
N LYS A 114 -20.89 4.98 -9.02
CA LYS A 114 -21.46 4.14 -10.08
C LYS A 114 -21.31 2.63 -9.82
N LYS A 115 -20.39 2.24 -8.95
CA LYS A 115 -19.97 0.85 -8.74
C LYS A 115 -20.36 0.29 -7.39
N ILE A 116 -20.72 1.15 -6.43
CA ILE A 116 -20.89 0.76 -5.03
C ILE A 116 -21.96 -0.32 -4.82
N ASP A 117 -23.01 -0.32 -5.63
CA ASP A 117 -24.10 -1.31 -5.57
C ASP A 117 -23.70 -2.71 -6.04
N GLN A 118 -22.51 -2.86 -6.60
CA GLN A 118 -21.92 -4.15 -6.94
C GLN A 118 -21.27 -4.82 -5.72
N TYR A 119 -21.18 -4.12 -4.58
CA TYR A 119 -20.55 -4.58 -3.36
C TYR A 119 -21.56 -4.61 -2.21
N LYS A 120 -21.25 -5.38 -1.16
CA LYS A 120 -22.06 -5.46 0.06
C LYS A 120 -21.21 -5.14 1.28
N PRO A 121 -21.72 -4.38 2.26
CA PRO A 121 -21.04 -4.19 3.53
C PRO A 121 -20.73 -5.54 4.18
N SER A 122 -19.53 -5.67 4.73
CA SER A 122 -19.07 -6.89 5.38
C SER A 122 -18.07 -6.54 6.47
N PRO A 123 -18.04 -7.28 7.60
CA PRO A 123 -17.01 -7.11 8.63
C PRO A 123 -15.61 -7.51 8.16
N TYR A 124 -15.47 -7.99 6.92
CA TYR A 124 -14.20 -8.30 6.26
C TYR A 124 -13.90 -7.36 5.09
N PHE A 125 -14.73 -6.34 4.83
CA PHE A 125 -14.56 -5.45 3.70
C PHE A 125 -14.39 -3.99 4.14
N THR A 126 -13.45 -3.29 3.53
CA THR A 126 -13.19 -1.87 3.77
C THR A 126 -12.89 -1.15 2.46
N TRP A 127 -13.53 0.00 2.26
CA TRP A 127 -13.09 0.96 1.24
C TRP A 127 -11.95 1.80 1.80
N SER A 128 -10.84 1.90 1.07
CA SER A 128 -9.75 2.82 1.38
C SER A 128 -9.71 3.91 0.31
N ILE A 129 -10.29 5.06 0.60
CA ILE A 129 -10.39 6.17 -0.36
C ILE A 129 -9.11 7.01 -0.29
N HIS A 130 -8.51 7.28 -1.45
CA HIS A 130 -7.33 8.14 -1.52
C HIS A 130 -7.73 9.60 -1.30
N LEU A 131 -7.16 10.24 -0.27
CA LEU A 131 -7.35 11.64 0.06
C LEU A 131 -6.05 12.14 0.72
N ASP A 132 -5.32 13.01 0.04
CA ASP A 132 -3.93 13.36 0.37
C ASP A 132 -3.80 14.70 1.11
N GLY A 133 -4.91 15.21 1.63
CA GLY A 133 -4.97 16.50 2.33
C GLY A 133 -6.32 17.18 2.14
N ASP A 134 -6.39 18.43 2.56
CA ASP A 134 -7.43 19.36 2.15
C ASP A 134 -7.55 19.48 0.62
N GLN A 135 -8.59 20.17 0.16
CA GLN A 135 -8.96 20.24 -1.24
C GLN A 135 -7.81 20.69 -2.15
N GLU A 136 -7.09 21.74 -1.78
CA GLU A 136 -5.98 22.26 -2.58
C GLU A 136 -4.84 21.24 -2.67
N MET A 137 -4.44 20.64 -1.54
CA MET A 137 -3.38 19.64 -1.52
C MET A 137 -3.73 18.41 -2.35
N HIS A 138 -4.95 17.89 -2.20
CA HIS A 138 -5.36 16.67 -2.88
C HIS A 138 -5.53 16.88 -4.39
N ASP A 139 -6.25 17.93 -4.82
CA ASP A 139 -6.47 18.22 -6.24
C ASP A 139 -5.15 18.51 -6.97
N LYS A 140 -4.20 19.17 -6.30
CA LYS A 140 -2.82 19.36 -6.79
C LYS A 140 -2.10 18.02 -6.96
N SER A 141 -2.15 17.14 -5.96
CA SER A 141 -1.49 15.83 -5.98
C SER A 141 -1.97 14.95 -7.14
N VAL A 142 -3.27 14.99 -7.42
CA VAL A 142 -3.90 14.20 -8.49
C VAL A 142 -3.94 14.91 -9.85
N CYS A 143 -3.39 16.12 -9.94
CA CYS A 143 -3.32 16.94 -11.15
C CYS A 143 -4.70 17.26 -11.76
N GLN A 144 -5.76 17.32 -10.95
CA GLN A 144 -7.12 17.54 -11.42
C GLN A 144 -8.00 18.19 -10.33
N SER A 145 -8.60 19.33 -10.64
CA SER A 145 -9.53 20.03 -9.73
C SER A 145 -10.86 19.29 -9.57
N GLY A 146 -11.46 19.40 -8.38
CA GLY A 146 -12.75 18.84 -8.03
C GLY A 146 -12.73 17.34 -7.69
N VAL A 147 -11.54 16.72 -7.61
CA VAL A 147 -11.42 15.31 -7.23
C VAL A 147 -11.70 15.13 -5.74
N TYR A 148 -11.24 16.07 -4.90
CA TYR A 148 -11.52 16.09 -3.46
C TYR A 148 -13.02 16.01 -3.16
N ASP A 149 -13.82 16.88 -3.78
CA ASP A 149 -15.27 16.95 -3.53
C ASP A 149 -15.96 15.65 -3.93
N ARG A 150 -15.54 15.05 -5.05
CA ARG A 150 -16.04 13.74 -5.50
C ARG A 150 -15.66 12.62 -4.54
N ALA A 151 -14.42 12.61 -4.04
CA ALA A 151 -13.96 11.64 -3.07
C ALA A 151 -14.73 11.76 -1.74
N VAL A 152 -14.96 12.99 -1.25
CA VAL A 152 -15.77 13.25 -0.05
C VAL A 152 -17.24 12.84 -0.25
N ALA A 153 -17.83 13.12 -1.40
CA ALA A 153 -19.19 12.68 -1.72
C ALA A 153 -19.30 11.14 -1.75
N ALA A 154 -18.35 10.48 -2.40
CA ALA A 154 -18.27 9.03 -2.47
C ALA A 154 -18.04 8.38 -1.10
N LEU A 155 -17.23 9.00 -0.23
CA LEU A 155 -17.05 8.61 1.16
C LEU A 155 -18.38 8.66 1.93
N LYS A 156 -19.09 9.79 1.85
CA LYS A 156 -20.40 9.95 2.51
C LYS A 156 -21.41 8.91 2.01
N LEU A 157 -21.47 8.66 0.70
CA LEU A 157 -22.32 7.63 0.11
C LEU A 157 -21.97 6.22 0.64
N ALA A 158 -20.69 5.87 0.70
CA ALA A 158 -20.26 4.58 1.20
C ALA A 158 -20.59 4.38 2.67
N LYS A 159 -20.38 5.41 3.51
CA LYS A 159 -20.82 5.40 4.90
C LYS A 159 -22.33 5.25 5.04
N ALA A 160 -23.11 5.99 4.25
CA ALA A 160 -24.59 5.91 4.25
C ALA A 160 -25.11 4.52 3.86
N LYS A 161 -24.40 3.80 2.99
CA LYS A 161 -24.68 2.40 2.63
C LYS A 161 -24.16 1.38 3.65
N GLY A 162 -23.61 1.83 4.78
CA GLY A 162 -23.15 0.97 5.87
C GLY A 162 -21.76 0.33 5.65
N PHE A 163 -21.01 0.78 4.64
CA PHE A 163 -19.64 0.30 4.46
C PHE A 163 -18.71 0.91 5.51
N ARG A 164 -17.71 0.14 5.90
CA ARG A 164 -16.52 0.67 6.56
C ARG A 164 -15.68 1.42 5.53
N VAL A 165 -15.28 2.65 5.88
CA VAL A 165 -14.49 3.53 5.01
C VAL A 165 -13.30 4.07 5.78
N THR A 166 -12.10 3.80 5.28
CA THR A 166 -10.86 4.43 5.70
C THR A 166 -10.36 5.36 4.61
N ILE A 167 -9.40 6.21 4.94
CA ILE A 167 -8.64 6.97 3.95
C ILE A 167 -7.19 6.52 3.89
N ASN A 168 -6.57 6.69 2.73
CA ASN A 168 -5.13 6.57 2.53
C ASN A 168 -4.57 7.92 2.08
N CYS A 169 -3.54 8.38 2.78
CA CYS A 169 -2.92 9.69 2.59
C CYS A 169 -1.43 9.50 2.29
N THR A 170 -0.96 10.16 1.24
CA THR A 170 0.44 10.23 0.86
C THR A 170 0.94 11.66 0.95
N PHE A 171 1.95 11.92 1.78
CA PHE A 171 2.49 13.27 1.96
C PHE A 171 3.86 13.43 1.30
N PHE A 172 4.01 14.50 0.52
CA PHE A 172 5.24 14.88 -0.17
C PHE A 172 5.94 16.02 0.59
N ASN A 173 7.05 16.53 0.06
CA ASN A 173 7.87 17.50 0.78
C ASN A 173 7.24 18.88 0.97
N ASP A 174 6.17 19.20 0.26
CA ASP A 174 5.40 20.44 0.36
C ASP A 174 4.23 20.34 1.35
N ALA A 175 4.05 19.17 2.00
CA ALA A 175 3.03 19.00 3.01
C ALA A 175 3.34 19.84 4.27
N ASP A 176 2.34 20.61 4.71
CA ASP A 176 2.42 21.38 5.96
C ASP A 176 1.76 20.62 7.12
N GLY A 177 2.48 20.49 8.23
CA GLY A 177 2.02 19.71 9.38
C GLY A 177 0.77 20.29 10.07
N ALA A 178 0.54 21.61 10.00
CA ALA A 178 -0.67 22.21 10.56
C ALA A 178 -1.89 21.97 9.68
N ARG A 179 -1.74 22.15 8.36
CA ARG A 179 -2.79 21.84 7.37
C ARG A 179 -3.18 20.37 7.41
N VAL A 180 -2.21 19.46 7.48
CA VAL A 180 -2.46 18.01 7.58
C VAL A 180 -3.22 17.65 8.86
N ALA A 181 -2.85 18.24 10.00
CA ALA A 181 -3.57 18.02 11.25
C ALA A 181 -5.03 18.52 11.19
N ALA A 182 -5.26 19.70 10.60
CA ALA A 182 -6.62 20.23 10.38
C ALA A 182 -7.43 19.36 9.40
N PHE A 183 -6.78 18.83 8.37
CA PHE A 183 -7.38 17.85 7.48
C PHE A 183 -7.78 16.57 8.24
N PHE A 184 -6.95 16.05 9.14
CA PHE A 184 -7.31 14.89 9.98
C PHE A 184 -8.51 15.16 10.88
N ASP A 185 -8.60 16.35 11.46
CA ASP A 185 -9.79 16.77 12.20
C ASP A 185 -11.04 16.75 11.31
N THR A 186 -10.91 17.24 10.08
CA THR A 186 -12.00 17.30 9.09
C THR A 186 -12.49 15.90 8.72
N VAL A 187 -11.59 14.99 8.32
CA VAL A 187 -12.01 13.62 7.93
C VAL A 187 -12.52 12.82 9.12
N THR A 188 -12.01 13.07 10.33
CA THR A 188 -12.54 12.47 11.55
C THR A 188 -13.98 12.93 11.80
N ALA A 189 -14.26 14.23 11.64
CA ALA A 189 -15.62 14.77 11.72
C ALA A 189 -16.56 14.24 10.63
N LEU A 190 -16.02 13.88 9.45
CA LEU A 190 -16.77 13.18 8.39
C LEU A 190 -17.09 11.71 8.72
N GLY A 191 -16.54 11.17 9.82
CA GLY A 191 -16.82 9.82 10.29
C GLY A 191 -16.01 8.72 9.59
N VAL A 192 -14.81 9.02 9.07
CA VAL A 192 -13.90 7.98 8.59
C VAL A 192 -13.55 7.01 9.72
N ASP A 193 -13.52 5.72 9.41
CA ASP A 193 -13.27 4.69 10.41
C ASP A 193 -11.77 4.42 10.64
N GLY A 194 -10.90 5.10 9.89
CA GLY A 194 -9.45 4.99 10.03
C GLY A 194 -8.68 5.82 9.00
N ILE A 195 -7.51 6.29 9.40
CA ILE A 195 -6.56 7.03 8.55
C ILE A 195 -5.30 6.18 8.36
N THR A 196 -4.87 6.01 7.12
CA THR A 196 -3.56 5.42 6.79
C THR A 196 -2.68 6.52 6.23
N VAL A 197 -1.49 6.72 6.80
CA VAL A 197 -0.54 7.74 6.34
C VAL A 197 0.74 7.11 5.83
N SER A 198 1.29 7.66 4.76
CA SER A 198 2.62 7.27 4.28
C SER A 198 3.36 8.50 3.76
N PRO A 199 4.68 8.59 3.98
CA PRO A 199 5.48 9.49 3.16
C PRO A 199 5.43 9.05 1.70
N GLY A 200 5.49 10.03 0.80
CA GLY A 200 5.68 9.82 -0.62
C GLY A 200 7.00 9.12 -0.90
N TYR A 201 6.99 8.19 -1.83
CA TYR A 201 8.19 7.47 -2.27
C TYR A 201 8.61 7.95 -3.64
N ALA A 202 9.92 8.15 -3.81
CA ALA A 202 10.55 8.47 -5.09
C ALA A 202 10.49 7.28 -6.04
N TYR A 203 9.33 7.05 -6.66
CA TYR A 203 9.27 6.14 -7.79
C TYR A 203 10.19 6.68 -8.88
N GLU A 204 11.07 5.83 -9.41
CA GLU A 204 11.96 6.14 -10.54
C GLU A 204 11.23 6.80 -11.72
N ARG A 205 9.93 6.51 -11.87
CA ARG A 205 9.07 6.99 -12.97
C ARG A 205 8.02 8.01 -12.56
N ALA A 206 8.02 8.50 -11.32
CA ALA A 206 7.12 9.59 -10.96
C ALA A 206 7.51 10.84 -11.78
N PRO A 207 6.55 11.53 -12.44
CA PRO A 207 6.82 12.78 -13.14
C PRO A 207 7.55 13.82 -12.29
N ASP A 208 7.26 13.85 -11.00
CA ASP A 208 7.97 14.69 -10.03
C ASP A 208 9.08 13.89 -9.33
N GLN A 209 10.33 14.30 -9.53
CA GLN A 209 11.52 13.73 -8.88
C GLN A 209 12.10 14.63 -7.78
N LYS A 210 11.61 15.87 -7.65
CA LYS A 210 12.22 16.91 -6.81
C LYS A 210 11.55 17.04 -5.44
N HIS A 211 10.32 16.54 -5.31
CA HIS A 211 9.48 16.78 -4.13
C HIS A 211 9.40 15.61 -3.13
N PHE A 212 10.43 14.77 -3.05
CA PHE A 212 10.48 13.66 -2.10
C PHE A 212 11.14 14.04 -0.77
N LEU A 213 10.57 13.54 0.33
CA LEU A 213 11.11 13.74 1.66
C LEU A 213 12.30 12.80 1.86
N ASN A 214 13.44 13.34 2.29
CA ASN A 214 14.46 12.51 2.94
C ASN A 214 13.95 12.04 4.31
N ARG A 215 14.66 11.10 4.94
CA ARG A 215 14.24 10.53 6.24
C ARG A 215 14.08 11.58 7.34
N ALA A 216 15.00 12.55 7.42
CA ALA A 216 14.97 13.59 8.44
C ALA A 216 13.74 14.50 8.28
N ALA A 217 13.48 14.97 7.05
CA ALA A 217 12.32 15.79 6.72
C ALA A 217 11.01 15.03 6.97
N THR A 218 10.96 13.74 6.62
CA THR A 218 9.81 12.86 6.94
C THR A 218 9.53 12.85 8.44
N LYS A 219 10.58 12.64 9.26
CA LYS A 219 10.45 12.58 10.72
C LYS A 219 9.96 13.89 11.31
N GLU A 220 10.49 15.01 10.86
CA GLU A 220 10.06 16.33 11.32
C GLU A 220 8.62 16.65 10.92
N LEU A 221 8.21 16.30 9.69
CA LEU A 221 6.82 16.45 9.25
C LEU A 221 5.87 15.67 10.16
N PHE A 222 6.11 14.38 10.38
CA PHE A 222 5.25 13.55 11.21
C PHE A 222 5.26 13.97 12.68
N ARG A 223 6.39 14.44 13.23
CA ARG A 223 6.41 15.05 14.58
C ARG A 223 5.58 16.32 14.65
N SER A 224 5.65 17.17 13.64
CA SER A 224 4.84 18.39 13.54
C SER A 224 3.34 18.07 13.53
N ILE A 225 2.93 17.05 12.77
CA ILE A 225 1.56 16.57 12.70
C ILE A 225 1.13 15.98 14.05
N PHE A 226 1.86 15.00 14.59
CA PHE A 226 1.45 14.27 15.79
C PHE A 226 1.42 15.15 17.04
N ARG A 227 2.26 16.19 17.13
CA ARG A 227 2.26 17.14 18.26
C ARG A 227 0.90 17.86 18.36
N ARG A 228 0.26 18.13 17.22
CA ARG A 228 -1.06 18.79 17.13
C ARG A 228 -2.23 17.87 17.44
N GLY A 229 -1.99 16.56 17.50
CA GLY A 229 -3.00 15.54 17.77
C GLY A 229 -2.76 14.75 19.05
N ASP A 230 -2.15 15.35 20.07
CA ASP A 230 -1.84 14.68 21.35
C ASP A 230 -1.01 13.40 21.15
N GLY A 231 0.15 13.54 20.49
CA GLY A 231 0.98 12.41 20.10
C GLY A 231 0.27 11.46 19.13
N GLY A 232 -0.61 12.01 18.28
CA GLY A 232 -1.45 11.27 17.32
C GLY A 232 -2.68 10.59 17.91
N ARG A 233 -2.93 10.65 19.23
CA ARG A 233 -4.09 9.97 19.87
C ARG A 233 -5.44 10.59 19.52
N LYS A 234 -5.47 11.84 19.05
CA LYS A 234 -6.69 12.53 18.60
C LYS A 234 -7.38 11.81 17.44
N TRP A 235 -6.63 11.06 16.63
CA TRP A 235 -7.13 10.46 15.40
C TRP A 235 -7.02 8.94 15.41
N ALA A 236 -7.93 8.28 14.68
CA ALA A 236 -7.94 6.83 14.56
C ALA A 236 -7.09 6.39 13.38
N PHE A 237 -5.84 5.98 13.62
CA PHE A 237 -4.99 5.40 12.57
C PHE A 237 -5.29 3.92 12.33
N ASN A 238 -5.11 3.50 11.07
CA ASN A 238 -5.25 2.11 10.60
C ASN A 238 -3.89 1.37 10.55
N GLN A 239 -2.89 1.92 11.25
CA GLN A 239 -1.51 1.44 11.32
C GLN A 239 -1.15 1.17 12.78
N SER A 240 -0.12 0.34 13.01
CA SER A 240 0.38 0.10 14.36
C SER A 240 0.97 1.37 14.97
N GLY A 241 0.79 1.54 16.28
CA GLY A 241 1.41 2.67 17.00
C GLY A 241 2.93 2.68 16.87
N MET A 242 3.56 1.50 16.78
CA MET A 242 5.01 1.38 16.57
C MET A 242 5.44 1.87 15.18
N PHE A 243 4.61 1.75 14.14
CA PHE A 243 4.91 2.34 12.85
C PHE A 243 4.80 3.87 12.89
N LEU A 244 3.79 4.42 13.57
CA LEU A 244 3.69 5.87 13.77
C LEU A 244 4.87 6.42 14.60
N ASP A 245 5.31 5.66 15.60
CA ASP A 245 6.48 5.99 16.42
C ASP A 245 7.79 5.95 15.60
N PHE A 246 7.90 5.01 14.65
CA PHE A 246 8.96 4.98 13.64
C PHE A 246 8.91 6.20 12.71
N LEU A 247 7.73 6.59 12.23
CA LEU A 247 7.57 7.79 11.40
C LEU A 247 8.01 9.07 12.12
N ALA A 248 7.85 9.14 13.45
CA ALA A 248 8.35 10.26 14.27
C ALA A 248 9.84 10.16 14.64
N GLY A 249 10.55 9.13 14.14
CA GLY A 249 11.98 8.95 14.34
C GLY A 249 12.36 8.38 15.71
N ASN A 250 11.43 7.80 16.46
CA ASN A 250 11.71 7.21 17.77
C ASN A 250 12.19 5.75 17.69
N GLN A 251 12.00 5.11 16.53
CA GLN A 251 12.50 3.76 16.25
C GLN A 251 13.38 3.78 15.00
N ALA A 252 14.37 2.88 14.98
CA ALA A 252 15.15 2.56 13.80
C ALA A 252 14.81 1.12 13.37
N TYR A 253 14.21 0.98 12.19
CA TYR A 253 13.79 -0.31 11.64
C TYR A 253 14.51 -0.59 10.32
N HIS A 254 14.90 -1.84 10.13
CA HIS A 254 15.13 -2.40 8.79
C HIS A 254 13.79 -2.83 8.20
N CYS A 255 13.59 -2.63 6.91
CA CYS A 255 12.34 -3.00 6.25
C CYS A 255 12.18 -4.52 6.18
N THR A 256 10.93 -4.98 6.17
CA THR A 256 10.56 -6.37 5.92
C THR A 256 9.71 -6.45 4.65
N PRO A 257 10.33 -6.34 3.46
CA PRO A 257 9.60 -6.21 2.19
C PRO A 257 8.71 -7.43 1.88
N TRP A 258 9.12 -8.63 2.33
CA TRP A 258 8.32 -9.85 2.24
C TRP A 258 7.04 -9.83 3.10
N GLY A 259 6.87 -8.85 3.97
CA GLY A 259 5.65 -8.67 4.77
C GLY A 259 4.46 -8.16 3.96
N ASN A 260 4.72 -7.56 2.78
CA ASN A 260 3.72 -7.07 1.86
C ASN A 260 4.04 -7.46 0.40
N PRO A 261 4.06 -8.78 0.09
CA PRO A 261 4.30 -9.26 -1.27
C PRO A 261 3.27 -8.69 -2.24
N THR A 262 3.68 -8.47 -3.48
CA THR A 262 2.84 -7.82 -4.50
C THR A 262 2.63 -8.74 -5.69
N ARG A 263 1.37 -8.93 -6.08
CA ARG A 263 0.95 -9.64 -7.29
C ARG A 263 0.43 -8.65 -8.32
N THR A 264 1.00 -8.64 -9.51
CA THR A 264 0.64 -7.71 -10.60
C THR A 264 0.40 -8.46 -11.91
N VAL A 265 0.04 -7.76 -12.99
CA VAL A 265 -0.10 -8.36 -14.34
C VAL A 265 1.20 -8.96 -14.90
N PHE A 266 2.36 -8.69 -14.28
CA PHE A 266 3.64 -9.29 -14.64
C PHE A 266 3.92 -10.62 -13.92
N GLY A 267 3.35 -10.83 -12.73
CA GLY A 267 3.71 -11.93 -11.84
C GLY A 267 3.77 -11.48 -10.38
N TRP A 268 4.49 -12.23 -9.56
CA TRP A 268 4.87 -11.84 -8.20
C TRP A 268 6.07 -10.89 -8.26
N GLN A 269 5.89 -9.63 -7.88
CA GLN A 269 6.90 -8.59 -8.04
C GLN A 269 8.04 -8.73 -7.03
N ARG A 270 9.29 -8.61 -7.51
CA ARG A 270 10.52 -8.56 -6.72
C ARG A 270 11.09 -7.15 -6.62
N PRO A 271 11.65 -6.76 -5.47
CA PRO A 271 11.49 -7.41 -4.16
C PRO A 271 10.16 -7.05 -3.49
N CYS A 272 9.58 -5.90 -3.78
CA CYS A 272 8.52 -5.31 -2.95
C CYS A 272 7.50 -4.56 -3.79
N TYR A 273 6.51 -3.96 -3.14
CA TYR A 273 5.45 -3.19 -3.80
C TYR A 273 5.95 -2.03 -4.70
N LEU A 274 7.03 -1.37 -4.27
CA LEU A 274 7.54 -0.15 -4.89
C LEU A 274 8.59 -0.46 -5.96
N LEU A 275 9.53 -1.35 -5.61
CA LEU A 275 10.64 -1.77 -6.45
C LEU A 275 10.18 -2.93 -7.33
N GLY A 276 10.20 -2.75 -8.64
CA GLY A 276 9.78 -3.73 -9.65
C GLY A 276 10.96 -4.23 -10.49
N GLU A 277 11.94 -4.85 -9.84
CA GLU A 277 13.23 -5.22 -10.43
C GLU A 277 13.22 -6.61 -11.07
N GLY A 278 12.22 -7.43 -10.73
CA GLY A 278 11.97 -8.71 -11.38
C GLY A 278 10.61 -9.27 -11.01
N TYR A 279 10.27 -10.42 -11.58
CA TYR A 279 8.97 -11.07 -11.34
C TYR A 279 9.13 -12.58 -11.22
N ALA A 280 8.43 -13.19 -10.27
CA ALA A 280 8.36 -14.63 -10.06
C ALA A 280 7.01 -15.17 -10.57
N ALA A 281 6.97 -16.42 -11.00
CA ALA A 281 5.73 -17.07 -11.42
C ALA A 281 4.86 -17.49 -10.21
N THR A 282 5.50 -17.87 -9.10
CA THR A 282 4.85 -18.36 -7.88
C THR A 282 5.29 -17.55 -6.66
N PHE A 283 4.43 -17.48 -5.64
CA PHE A 283 4.73 -16.91 -4.34
C PHE A 283 5.91 -17.64 -3.69
N LYS A 284 5.99 -18.96 -3.84
CA LYS A 284 7.12 -19.74 -3.34
C LYS A 284 8.44 -19.27 -3.96
N GLU A 285 8.47 -19.13 -5.28
CA GLU A 285 9.64 -18.64 -6.02
C GLU A 285 9.99 -17.17 -5.66
N LEU A 286 8.99 -16.33 -5.37
CA LEU A 286 9.23 -15.01 -4.80
C LEU A 286 9.95 -15.11 -3.45
N MET A 287 9.44 -15.94 -2.53
CA MET A 287 9.92 -16.02 -1.15
C MET A 287 11.30 -16.66 -1.04
N GLU A 288 11.56 -17.70 -1.83
CA GLU A 288 12.81 -18.48 -1.79
C GLU A 288 13.88 -17.93 -2.75
N GLY A 289 13.47 -17.40 -3.91
CA GLY A 289 14.38 -16.93 -4.96
C GLY A 289 14.76 -15.45 -4.89
N THR A 290 14.25 -14.70 -3.90
CA THR A 290 14.63 -13.28 -3.72
C THR A 290 15.69 -13.17 -2.63
N ASP A 291 16.81 -12.53 -2.95
CA ASP A 291 17.77 -12.11 -1.94
C ASP A 291 17.24 -10.89 -1.17
N TRP A 292 16.45 -11.17 -0.14
CA TRP A 292 15.79 -10.15 0.66
C TRP A 292 16.77 -9.26 1.44
N ASP A 293 17.96 -9.78 1.75
CA ASP A 293 18.93 -9.09 2.59
C ASP A 293 19.74 -8.05 1.77
N ALA A 294 19.70 -8.15 0.44
CA ALA A 294 20.21 -7.13 -0.49
C ALA A 294 19.31 -5.89 -0.63
N TYR A 295 18.21 -5.80 0.11
CA TYR A 295 17.27 -4.67 0.07
C TYR A 295 17.07 -4.02 1.44
N GLY A 296 16.58 -2.78 1.41
CA GLY A 296 16.30 -1.97 2.59
C GLY A 296 17.33 -0.87 2.85
N VAL A 297 16.96 0.02 3.76
CA VAL A 297 17.80 1.14 4.19
C VAL A 297 19.13 0.57 4.72
N GLY A 298 20.24 1.10 4.21
CA GLY A 298 21.59 0.65 4.52
C GLY A 298 22.13 -0.47 3.63
N ASN A 299 21.25 -1.15 2.88
CA ASN A 299 21.64 -2.23 1.96
C ASN A 299 21.55 -1.83 0.49
N TYR A 300 20.62 -0.95 0.11
CA TYR A 300 20.38 -0.58 -1.29
C TYR A 300 20.08 0.92 -1.46
N GLU A 301 20.74 1.57 -2.42
CA GLU A 301 20.60 3.02 -2.70
C GLU A 301 19.15 3.45 -2.94
N LYS A 302 18.35 2.70 -3.71
CA LYS A 302 16.92 3.04 -3.94
C LYS A 302 16.06 2.96 -2.67
N CYS A 303 16.57 2.34 -1.61
CA CYS A 303 15.88 2.23 -0.32
C CYS A 303 16.32 3.31 0.68
N ALA A 304 17.35 4.11 0.38
CA ALA A 304 18.01 4.99 1.35
C ALA A 304 17.04 5.87 2.13
N ASP A 305 16.09 6.52 1.44
CA ASP A 305 15.11 7.41 2.07
C ASP A 305 13.76 6.75 2.39
N CYS A 306 13.62 5.45 2.16
CA CYS A 306 12.33 4.80 2.29
C CYS A 306 11.85 4.72 3.76
N MET A 307 10.64 5.21 4.00
CA MET A 307 9.89 5.08 5.27
C MET A 307 8.42 4.67 5.03
N VAL A 308 8.15 4.06 3.87
CA VAL A 308 6.79 3.77 3.39
C VAL A 308 6.13 2.65 4.19
N HIS A 309 4.85 2.83 4.49
CA HIS A 309 4.04 1.87 5.26
C HIS A 309 4.18 0.41 4.76
N SER A 310 4.14 0.18 3.44
CA SER A 310 4.21 -1.17 2.86
C SER A 310 5.47 -1.95 3.23
N GLY A 311 6.59 -1.29 3.50
CA GLY A 311 7.87 -1.93 3.84
C GLY A 311 8.14 -2.05 5.34
N PHE A 312 7.53 -1.18 6.16
CA PHE A 312 7.91 -1.01 7.58
C PHE A 312 6.79 -1.37 8.57
N GLU A 313 5.53 -1.48 8.15
CA GLU A 313 4.45 -1.91 9.04
C GLU A 313 4.73 -3.33 9.59
N ALA A 314 5.17 -4.24 8.73
CA ALA A 314 5.53 -5.59 9.16
C ALA A 314 6.73 -5.60 10.12
N SER A 315 7.69 -4.69 9.96
CA SER A 315 8.78 -4.49 10.92
C SER A 315 8.25 -4.02 12.28
N ALA A 316 7.34 -3.04 12.27
CA ALA A 316 6.72 -2.50 13.47
C ALA A 316 5.84 -3.52 14.21
N VAL A 317 5.10 -4.36 13.48
CA VAL A 317 4.33 -5.49 14.03
C VAL A 317 5.26 -6.50 14.68
N ARG A 318 6.39 -6.84 14.04
CA ARG A 318 7.38 -7.76 14.63
C ARG A 318 8.01 -7.20 15.91
N ASP A 319 8.35 -5.91 15.94
CA ASP A 319 8.88 -5.27 17.16
C ASP A 319 7.81 -5.19 18.26
N THR A 320 6.53 -5.00 17.90
CA THR A 320 5.40 -5.06 18.85
C THR A 320 5.30 -6.43 19.52
N VAL A 321 5.45 -7.52 18.75
CA VAL A 321 5.43 -8.89 19.30
C VAL A 321 6.64 -9.14 20.18
N ALA A 322 7.83 -8.70 19.75
CA ALA A 322 9.07 -8.89 20.50
C ALA A 322 9.13 -8.03 21.78
N LYS A 323 8.54 -6.84 21.76
CA LYS A 323 8.64 -5.81 22.81
C LYS A 323 7.27 -5.17 23.08
N PRO A 324 6.28 -5.92 23.59
CA PRO A 324 4.91 -5.43 23.77
C PRO A 324 4.82 -4.23 24.72
N TRP A 325 5.74 -4.07 25.67
CA TRP A 325 5.80 -2.92 26.57
C TRP A 325 6.09 -1.60 25.83
N LYS A 326 6.83 -1.62 24.71
CA LYS A 326 7.04 -0.42 23.88
C LYS A 326 5.72 0.03 23.26
N ALA A 327 5.00 -0.90 22.64
CA ALA A 327 3.71 -0.62 22.02
C ALA A 327 2.67 -0.15 23.05
N LEU A 328 2.66 -0.75 24.24
CA LEU A 328 1.84 -0.28 25.36
C LEU A 328 2.22 1.14 25.78
N GLY A 329 3.52 1.46 25.86
CA GLY A 329 4.01 2.80 26.14
C GLY A 329 3.51 3.84 25.13
N VAL A 330 3.59 3.54 23.84
CA VAL A 330 3.08 4.41 22.76
C VAL A 330 1.55 4.52 22.81
N ALA A 331 0.83 3.44 23.10
CA ALA A 331 -0.63 3.48 23.21
C ALA A 331 -1.10 4.38 24.38
N LEU A 332 -0.39 4.34 25.52
CA LEU A 332 -0.73 5.13 26.71
C LEU A 332 -0.27 6.59 26.61
N ARG A 333 0.94 6.84 26.11
CA ARG A 333 1.57 8.17 26.11
C ARG A 333 1.55 8.88 24.76
N GLY A 334 1.08 8.20 23.72
CA GLY A 334 1.17 8.67 22.33
C GLY A 334 2.58 8.58 21.77
N VAL A 335 2.70 8.97 20.50
CA VAL A 335 3.97 9.09 19.82
C VAL A 335 4.74 10.27 20.41
N ARG A 336 6.02 10.04 20.75
CA ARG A 336 6.90 11.11 21.24
C ARG A 336 7.28 12.05 20.10
N THR A 337 7.11 13.35 20.30
CA THR A 337 7.37 14.38 19.27
C THR A 337 8.52 15.32 19.61
N GLU A 338 9.15 15.16 20.75
CA GLU A 338 10.22 16.03 21.27
C GLU A 338 11.42 15.22 21.81
N GLY A 339 12.59 15.87 21.86
CA GLY A 339 13.85 15.25 22.26
C GLY A 339 14.56 14.46 21.15
N PRO A 340 15.67 13.77 21.48
CA PRO A 340 16.54 13.11 20.50
C PRO A 340 15.85 11.95 19.79
N MET A 341 16.07 11.85 18.48
CA MET A 341 15.64 10.73 17.63
C MET A 341 16.53 9.50 17.83
N ALA A 342 16.04 8.32 17.43
CA ALA A 342 16.85 7.11 17.35
C ALA A 342 17.99 7.28 16.31
N PRO A 343 19.16 6.67 16.52
CA PRO A 343 20.25 6.68 15.55
C PRO A 343 19.80 6.19 14.18
N GLU A 344 20.30 6.82 13.11
CA GLU A 344 20.04 6.37 11.74
C GLU A 344 20.85 5.12 11.39
N ILE A 345 20.33 4.36 10.44
CA ILE A 345 21.05 3.25 9.81
C ILE A 345 22.08 3.87 8.86
N THR A 346 23.35 3.44 8.96
CA THR A 346 24.42 3.89 8.05
C THR A 346 24.11 3.49 6.60
N LEU A 347 24.48 4.37 5.67
CA LEU A 347 24.32 4.17 4.23
C LEU A 347 25.65 3.76 3.55
N ASP A 348 26.76 3.66 4.31
CA ASP A 348 28.12 3.52 3.78
C ASP A 348 28.38 2.20 3.02
N ARG A 349 27.49 1.21 3.18
CA ARG A 349 27.63 -0.14 2.61
C ARG A 349 26.49 -0.49 1.63
N GLN A 350 25.74 0.51 1.18
CA GLN A 350 24.67 0.28 0.22
C GLN A 350 25.22 -0.16 -1.13
N ARG A 351 24.58 -1.15 -1.74
CA ARG A 351 24.81 -1.47 -3.16
C ARG A 351 24.18 -0.40 -4.06
N GLN A 352 24.74 -0.24 -5.24
CA GLN A 352 24.30 0.74 -6.23
C GLN A 352 22.93 0.46 -6.82
N ALA A 353 22.18 1.52 -7.13
CA ALA A 353 20.88 1.49 -7.80
C ALA A 353 20.93 0.81 -9.18
N GLU A 354 20.00 -0.11 -9.44
CA GLU A 354 19.86 -0.82 -10.71
C GLU A 354 18.61 -0.40 -11.49
N PHE A 355 18.77 0.16 -12.69
CA PHE A 355 17.67 0.71 -13.49
C PHE A 355 17.19 -0.28 -14.55
N VAL A 356 16.38 -1.26 -14.14
CA VAL A 356 15.99 -2.42 -14.99
C VAL A 356 14.59 -2.31 -15.61
N PHE A 357 13.94 -1.15 -15.46
CA PHE A 357 12.55 -0.95 -15.86
C PHE A 357 12.30 -1.25 -17.35
N GLN A 358 13.07 -0.65 -18.25
CA GLN A 358 12.89 -0.80 -19.71
C GLN A 358 13.07 -2.25 -20.17
N ARG A 359 14.01 -2.98 -19.55
CA ARG A 359 14.23 -4.40 -19.80
C ARG A 359 12.97 -5.20 -19.46
N ASN A 360 12.40 -4.96 -18.27
CA ASN A 360 11.22 -5.66 -17.79
C ASN A 360 9.99 -5.39 -18.68
N VAL A 361 9.80 -4.14 -19.11
CA VAL A 361 8.72 -3.77 -20.05
C VAL A 361 8.89 -4.47 -21.40
N THR A 362 10.09 -4.42 -21.97
CA THR A 362 10.39 -5.03 -23.28
C THR A 362 10.15 -6.53 -23.25
N GLN A 363 10.61 -7.21 -22.19
CA GLN A 363 10.34 -8.64 -22.01
C GLN A 363 8.84 -8.92 -21.96
N LYS A 364 8.08 -8.14 -21.19
CA LYS A 364 6.64 -8.37 -21.06
C LYS A 364 5.88 -8.15 -22.37
N LEU A 365 6.26 -7.12 -23.14
CA LEU A 365 5.68 -6.91 -24.47
C LEU A 365 5.96 -8.08 -25.41
N SER A 366 7.17 -8.66 -25.34
CA SER A 366 7.53 -9.85 -26.12
C SER A 366 6.64 -11.05 -25.76
N GLU A 367 6.45 -11.32 -24.47
CA GLU A 367 5.54 -12.38 -23.98
C GLU A 367 4.11 -12.18 -24.47
N ILE A 368 3.61 -10.94 -24.43
CA ILE A 368 2.26 -10.60 -24.90
C ILE A 368 2.10 -10.91 -26.39
N ARG A 369 3.05 -10.44 -27.22
CA ARG A 369 3.03 -10.67 -28.67
C ARG A 369 3.07 -12.16 -29.01
N LYS A 370 3.88 -12.92 -28.27
CA LYS A 370 3.97 -14.38 -28.44
C LYS A 370 2.63 -15.07 -28.12
N ALA A 371 2.01 -14.74 -26.99
CA ALA A 371 0.72 -15.30 -26.60
C ALA A 371 -0.40 -14.96 -27.60
N GLU A 372 -0.42 -13.73 -28.12
CA GLU A 372 -1.39 -13.31 -29.15
C GLU A 372 -1.20 -14.07 -30.47
N ALA A 373 0.05 -14.32 -30.88
CA ALA A 373 0.35 -15.12 -32.06
C ALA A 373 -0.08 -16.58 -31.90
N GLU A 374 0.18 -17.18 -30.74
CA GLU A 374 -0.25 -18.55 -30.40
C GLU A 374 -1.79 -18.68 -30.38
N GLU A 375 -2.49 -17.72 -29.78
CA GLU A 375 -3.95 -17.70 -29.76
C GLU A 375 -4.53 -17.57 -31.17
N LYS A 376 -3.95 -16.70 -32.01
CA LYS A 376 -4.35 -16.53 -33.42
C LYS A 376 -4.14 -17.83 -34.21
N ALA A 377 -3.00 -18.50 -34.03
CA ALA A 377 -2.72 -19.78 -34.68
C ALA A 377 -3.72 -20.87 -34.23
N ARG A 378 -4.02 -20.95 -32.93
CA ARG A 378 -5.02 -21.91 -32.41
C ARG A 378 -6.42 -21.65 -32.97
N LYS A 379 -6.84 -20.38 -33.07
CA LYS A 379 -8.13 -20.02 -33.68
C LYS A 379 -8.19 -20.38 -35.16
N ALA A 380 -7.10 -20.16 -35.90
CA ALA A 380 -7.01 -20.54 -37.31
C ALA A 380 -7.08 -22.06 -37.49
N ALA A 381 -6.38 -22.83 -36.65
CA ALA A 381 -6.40 -24.30 -36.67
C ALA A 381 -7.77 -24.90 -36.31
N ASN A 382 -8.54 -24.26 -35.43
CA ASN A 382 -9.89 -24.71 -35.08
C ASN A 382 -10.96 -24.31 -36.11
N ALA A 383 -10.63 -23.42 -37.04
CA ALA A 383 -11.53 -22.94 -38.09
C ALA A 383 -11.33 -23.66 -39.43
N ALA A 384 -10.22 -24.40 -39.57
CA ALA A 384 -9.93 -25.33 -40.66
C ALA A 384 -10.38 -26.74 -40.27
#